data_AF-M0L6F9-F1
#
_entry.id   AF-M0L6F9-F1
#
_cell.length_a   1.000
_cell.length_b   1.000
_cell.length_c   1.000
_cell.angle_alpha   90.00
_cell.angle_beta   90.00
_cell.angle_gamma   90.00
#
_symmetry.space_group_name_H-M   'P 1'
#
loop_
_entity.id
_entity.type
_entity.pdbx_description
1 polymer ?
#
loop_
_entity_poly.entity_id
_entity_poly.type
_entity_poly.pdbx_seq_one_letter_code
_entity_poly.pdbx_strand_id
1 'polypeptide(L)'
;MSSATDPAKRIPKSLGTDTQFLGKYSLTDLAVAGLPGVLVVLVTQVVIPPSLTVRGIPVSALTIPLAAIAIAFGGLFVYLTPGYTNSLDWLGLFVNFHRSETEIAHEEAKEYTHVERVYPRQDAIERTDRALVGAVQVSPPTMALATDEEWAQKAEAFQDFVNTTVEFPIQIYSTTQAFPADEYVGRYEDRLSDPDVKSNEKLQALIEHYVDWYDRELAQRQMTIRDHYVLIPVRPEEVRYERASLLEKLARIPVLGILIQIVTAPPEEEERAAMLEELDERRRRVERGLRGIEGCDTRPVDAAELTRLIAEYWTGTEIEYGDPEQVLRTSPVINKS
;
A
#
# COMPACT_ATOMS: atom_id res chain seq x y z
N MET A 1 27.22 17.29 -10.23
CA MET A 1 26.31 17.96 -9.27
C MET A 1 24.90 17.51 -9.68
N SER A 2 24.08 16.81 -8.92
CA SER A 2 23.94 16.62 -7.47
C SER A 2 23.63 15.14 -7.20
N SER A 3 24.31 14.56 -6.20
CA SER A 3 24.02 13.26 -5.62
C SER A 3 23.06 13.48 -4.45
N ALA A 4 21.80 13.09 -4.62
CA ALA A 4 20.82 12.86 -3.57
C ALA A 4 19.85 11.83 -4.18
N THR A 5 19.67 10.62 -3.65
CA THR A 5 19.16 10.31 -2.31
C THR A 5 19.55 8.87 -1.99
N ASP A 6 20.59 8.66 -1.19
CA ASP A 6 20.88 7.35 -0.62
C ASP A 6 20.73 7.46 0.91
N PRO A 7 19.61 6.99 1.49
CA PRO A 7 19.35 7.07 2.92
C PRO A 7 20.31 6.22 3.77
N ALA A 8 21.07 5.29 3.16
CA ALA A 8 22.11 4.53 3.87
C ALA A 8 23.35 5.38 4.21
N LYS A 9 23.50 6.59 3.64
CA LYS A 9 24.62 7.50 3.93
C LYS A 9 24.45 8.38 5.18
N ARG A 10 23.33 8.27 5.91
CA ARG A 10 23.02 9.10 7.09
C ARG A 10 23.21 8.41 8.45
N ILE A 11 24.01 7.35 8.50
CA ILE A 11 24.42 6.76 9.78
C ILE A 11 25.75 7.42 10.19
N PRO A 12 25.87 7.99 11.41
CA PRO A 12 27.14 8.53 11.89
C PRO A 12 28.22 7.43 11.83
N LYS A 13 29.38 7.76 11.24
CA LYS A 13 30.48 6.83 10.92
C LYS A 13 31.14 6.12 12.12
N SER A 14 30.65 6.31 13.33
CA SER A 14 31.10 5.54 14.50
C SER A 14 30.16 5.80 15.68
N LEU A 15 29.23 4.89 15.93
CA LEU A 15 28.67 4.68 17.26
C LEU A 15 29.30 3.37 17.77
N GLY A 16 30.26 3.49 18.68
CA GLY A 16 30.96 2.35 19.28
C GLY A 16 32.43 2.28 18.90
N THR A 17 33.27 2.97 19.66
CA THR A 17 34.73 2.76 19.63
C THR A 17 35.04 1.54 20.49
N ASP A 18 34.79 0.34 19.96
CA ASP A 18 35.20 -0.88 20.66
C ASP A 18 36.71 -1.08 20.59
N THR A 19 37.25 -1.67 21.66
CA THR A 19 38.68 -1.92 21.85
C THR A 19 39.21 -2.85 20.76
N GLN A 20 39.95 -2.28 19.80
CA GLN A 20 40.59 -3.04 18.72
C GLN A 20 41.68 -3.95 19.31
N PHE A 21 41.51 -5.26 19.17
CA PHE A 21 42.39 -6.24 19.81
C PHE A 21 43.51 -6.69 18.85
N LEU A 22 43.19 -6.86 17.56
CA LEU A 22 44.12 -7.28 16.50
C LEU A 22 43.79 -6.59 15.16
N GLY A 23 44.44 -5.46 14.89
CA GLY A 23 44.27 -4.73 13.63
C GLY A 23 42.85 -4.21 13.45
N LYS A 24 42.17 -4.65 12.38
CA LYS A 24 40.79 -4.22 12.04
C LYS A 24 39.70 -5.00 12.79
N TYR A 25 40.06 -6.06 13.53
CA TYR A 25 39.09 -6.94 14.18
C TYR A 25 38.96 -6.63 15.67
N SER A 26 37.71 -6.57 16.11
CA SER A 26 37.29 -6.31 17.49
C SER A 26 37.16 -7.60 18.31
N LEU A 27 37.02 -7.47 19.64
CA LEU A 27 36.76 -8.62 20.51
C LEU A 27 35.42 -9.31 20.19
N THR A 28 34.43 -8.53 19.73
CA THR A 28 33.12 -9.02 19.31
C THR A 28 33.21 -9.83 18.02
N ASP A 29 34.07 -9.45 17.08
CA ASP A 29 34.35 -10.24 15.87
C ASP A 29 34.93 -11.61 16.20
N LEU A 30 35.84 -11.67 17.18
CA LEU A 30 36.40 -12.95 17.62
C LEU A 30 35.32 -13.83 18.28
N ALA A 31 34.41 -13.23 19.06
CA ALA A 31 33.29 -13.93 19.66
C ALA A 31 32.33 -14.49 18.60
N VAL A 32 31.92 -13.68 17.61
CA VAL A 32 31.02 -14.11 16.52
C VAL A 32 31.67 -15.20 15.66
N ALA A 33 32.97 -15.09 15.36
CA ALA A 33 33.69 -16.12 14.61
C ALA A 33 33.82 -17.45 15.37
N GLY A 34 34.05 -17.40 16.69
CA GLY A 34 34.26 -18.59 17.52
C GLY A 34 32.98 -19.29 18.01
N LEU A 35 31.88 -18.54 18.16
CA LEU A 35 30.64 -19.02 18.78
C LEU A 35 30.04 -20.26 18.10
N PRO A 36 29.98 -20.38 16.75
CA PRO A 36 29.48 -21.59 16.10
C PRO A 36 30.30 -22.84 16.45
N GLY A 37 31.62 -22.71 16.58
CA GLY A 37 32.49 -23.82 17.00
C GLY A 37 32.23 -24.27 18.43
N VAL A 38 32.06 -23.31 19.34
CA VAL A 38 31.71 -23.59 20.75
C VAL A 38 30.37 -24.30 20.83
N LEU A 39 29.36 -23.85 20.07
CA LEU A 39 28.06 -24.51 20.01
C LEU A 39 28.16 -25.95 19.51
N VAL A 40 28.94 -26.21 18.46
CA VAL A 40 29.16 -27.57 17.95
C VAL A 40 29.77 -28.46 19.03
N VAL A 41 30.77 -27.97 19.77
CA VAL A 41 31.39 -28.73 20.87
C VAL A 41 30.37 -29.02 21.98
N LEU A 42 29.61 -28.01 22.41
CA LEU A 42 28.61 -28.15 23.47
C LEU A 42 27.49 -29.11 23.08
N VAL A 43 26.93 -28.96 21.87
CA VAL A 43 25.88 -29.86 21.34
C VAL A 43 26.41 -31.28 21.23
N THR A 44 27.64 -31.46 20.74
CA THR A 44 28.23 -32.80 20.62
C THR A 44 28.44 -33.44 21.99
N GLN A 45 28.88 -32.69 22.99
CA GLN A 45 29.07 -33.19 24.36
C GLN A 45 27.75 -33.53 25.07
N VAL A 46 26.67 -32.80 24.80
CA VAL A 46 25.36 -33.01 25.43
C VAL A 46 24.57 -34.12 24.73
N VAL A 47 24.61 -34.17 23.41
CA VAL A 47 23.74 -35.03 22.60
C VAL A 47 24.39 -36.37 22.26
N ILE A 48 25.72 -36.44 22.10
CA ILE A 48 26.41 -37.66 21.67
C ILE A 48 26.97 -38.41 22.89
N PRO A 49 26.47 -39.63 23.19
CA PRO A 49 27.02 -40.44 24.24
C PRO A 49 28.49 -40.80 23.95
N PRO A 50 29.40 -40.75 24.93
CA PRO A 50 30.83 -41.02 24.73
C PRO A 50 31.12 -42.46 24.28
N SER A 51 30.17 -43.39 24.43
CA SER A 51 30.26 -44.78 23.98
C SER A 51 29.81 -45.02 22.54
N LEU A 52 29.28 -44.00 21.86
CA LEU A 52 28.70 -44.15 20.53
C LEU A 52 29.81 -44.25 19.46
N THR A 53 29.94 -45.44 18.88
CA THR A 53 30.90 -45.75 17.81
C THR A 53 30.16 -46.15 16.55
N VAL A 54 30.62 -45.65 15.40
CA VAL A 54 30.10 -46.03 14.08
C VAL A 54 31.26 -46.59 13.29
N ARG A 55 31.15 -47.86 12.86
CA ARG A 55 32.22 -48.58 12.14
C ARG A 55 33.57 -48.56 12.88
N GLY A 56 33.55 -48.64 14.22
CA GLY A 56 34.75 -48.67 15.06
C GLY A 56 35.38 -47.29 15.33
N ILE A 57 34.84 -46.21 14.77
CA ILE A 57 35.31 -44.84 15.01
C ILE A 57 34.39 -44.19 16.05
N PRO A 58 34.93 -43.60 17.13
CA PRO A 58 34.13 -42.83 18.08
C PRO A 58 33.60 -41.58 17.37
N VAL A 59 32.28 -41.36 17.45
CA VAL A 59 31.66 -40.22 16.76
C VAL A 59 32.15 -38.88 17.32
N SER A 60 32.64 -38.87 18.57
CA SER A 60 33.32 -37.72 19.17
C SER A 60 34.58 -37.28 18.42
N ALA A 61 35.21 -38.14 17.60
CA ALA A 61 36.34 -37.76 16.75
C ALA A 61 35.95 -36.72 15.67
N LEU A 62 34.67 -36.64 15.31
CA LEU A 62 34.14 -35.65 14.35
C LEU A 62 33.87 -34.28 14.97
N THR A 63 33.92 -34.15 16.30
CA THR A 63 33.64 -32.89 17.01
C THR A 63 34.61 -31.79 16.59
N ILE A 64 35.91 -32.08 16.56
CA ILE A 64 36.96 -31.11 16.22
C ILE A 64 36.86 -30.64 14.75
N PRO A 65 36.77 -31.53 13.74
CA PRO A 65 36.64 -31.07 12.36
C PRO A 65 35.33 -30.30 12.12
N LEU A 66 34.22 -30.71 12.75
CA LEU A 66 32.95 -29.98 12.64
C LEU A 66 33.03 -28.60 13.31
N ALA A 67 33.67 -28.50 14.47
CA ALA A 67 33.89 -27.22 15.15
C ALA A 67 34.80 -26.31 14.33
N ALA A 68 35.85 -26.84 13.69
CA ALA A 68 36.72 -26.07 12.81
C ALA A 68 35.97 -25.52 11.58
N ILE A 69 35.09 -26.32 10.96
CA ILE A 69 34.23 -25.87 9.86
C ILE A 69 33.27 -24.77 10.35
N ALA A 70 32.66 -24.94 11.51
CA ALA A 70 31.76 -23.94 12.08
C ALA A 70 32.48 -22.61 12.40
N ILE A 71 33.71 -22.67 12.92
CA ILE A 71 34.55 -21.48 13.16
C ILE A 71 34.93 -20.81 11.83
N ALA A 72 35.26 -21.59 10.79
CA ALA A 72 35.56 -21.04 9.47
C ALA A 72 34.34 -20.31 8.87
N PHE A 73 33.14 -20.86 9.07
CA PHE A 73 31.89 -20.18 8.68
C PHE A 73 31.66 -18.89 9.45
N GLY A 74 31.85 -18.89 10.78
CA GLY A 74 31.79 -17.68 11.60
C GLY A 74 32.84 -16.63 11.17
N GLY A 75 34.06 -17.06 10.85
CA GLY A 75 35.11 -16.18 10.33
C GLY A 75 34.78 -15.60 8.95
N LEU A 76 34.15 -16.39 8.07
CA LEU A 76 33.66 -15.90 6.78
C LEU A 76 32.56 -14.86 6.94
N PHE A 77 31.63 -15.07 7.89
CA PHE A 77 30.60 -14.09 8.22
C PHE A 77 31.21 -12.76 8.70
N VAL A 78 32.17 -12.81 9.63
CA VAL A 78 32.91 -11.62 10.07
C VAL A 78 33.65 -10.94 8.90
N TYR A 79 34.26 -11.72 8.01
CA TYR A 79 34.95 -11.19 6.83
C TYR A 79 34.01 -10.47 5.85
N LEU A 80 32.77 -10.96 5.72
CA LEU A 80 31.74 -10.36 4.87
C LEU A 80 31.03 -9.19 5.55
N THR A 81 31.25 -8.96 6.85
CA THR A 81 30.63 -7.87 7.60
C THR A 81 31.09 -6.52 7.02
N PRO A 82 30.16 -5.63 6.60
CA PRO A 82 30.53 -4.33 6.04
C PRO A 82 31.29 -3.47 7.05
N GLY A 83 32.33 -2.76 6.60
CA GLY A 83 33.23 -1.98 7.48
C GLY A 83 32.62 -0.76 8.20
N TYR A 84 31.29 -0.58 8.13
CA TYR A 84 30.54 0.46 8.84
C TYR A 84 29.68 -0.09 9.98
N THR A 85 29.70 -1.40 10.23
CA THR A 85 28.92 -2.07 11.28
C THR A 85 29.77 -3.12 12.01
N ASN A 86 29.41 -3.44 13.25
CA ASN A 86 30.02 -4.54 14.01
C ASN A 86 29.36 -5.86 13.60
N SER A 87 30.10 -6.97 13.63
CA SER A 87 29.58 -8.30 13.29
C SER A 87 28.40 -8.74 14.17
N LEU A 88 28.34 -8.30 15.43
CA LEU A 88 27.18 -8.53 16.31
C LEU A 88 25.94 -7.74 15.88
N ASP A 89 26.10 -6.48 15.51
CA ASP A 89 24.98 -5.65 15.03
C ASP A 89 24.48 -6.17 13.68
N TRP A 90 25.40 -6.60 12.81
CA TRP A 90 25.09 -7.21 11.53
C TRP A 90 24.35 -8.54 11.69
N LEU A 91 24.75 -9.38 12.65
CA LEU A 91 24.01 -10.58 13.02
C LEU A 91 22.62 -10.25 13.59
N GLY A 92 22.53 -9.21 14.42
CA GLY A 92 21.26 -8.68 14.91
C GLY A 92 20.33 -8.24 13.78
N LEU A 93 20.85 -7.54 12.77
CA LEU A 93 20.10 -7.15 11.57
C LEU A 93 19.59 -8.37 10.80
N PHE A 94 20.40 -9.40 10.60
CA PHE A 94 19.97 -10.64 9.93
C PHE A 94 18.88 -11.39 10.71
N VAL A 95 19.07 -11.53 12.02
CA VAL A 95 18.09 -12.19 12.88
C VAL A 95 16.78 -11.40 12.92
N ASN A 96 16.88 -10.06 12.99
CA ASN A 96 15.70 -9.20 12.99
C ASN A 96 15.00 -9.19 11.63
N PHE A 97 15.72 -9.21 10.51
CA PHE A 97 15.14 -9.36 9.18
C PHE A 97 14.38 -10.68 9.01
N HIS A 98 14.89 -11.78 9.59
CA HIS A 98 14.20 -13.07 9.54
C HIS A 98 13.10 -13.23 10.60
N ARG A 99 13.05 -12.38 11.62
CA ARG A 99 12.03 -12.39 12.68
C ARG A 99 11.01 -11.28 12.58
N SER A 100 11.26 -10.26 11.77
CA SER A 100 10.31 -9.17 11.58
C SER A 100 9.03 -9.74 11.00
N GLU A 101 7.95 -9.63 11.77
CA GLU A 101 6.61 -9.93 11.29
C GLU A 101 6.36 -9.06 10.06
N THR A 102 6.07 -9.71 8.94
CA THR A 102 5.77 -9.07 7.64
C THR A 102 4.34 -8.54 7.57
N GLU A 103 3.53 -8.86 8.59
CA GLU A 103 2.14 -8.44 8.74
C GLU A 103 2.02 -7.56 9.98
N ILE A 104 1.61 -6.30 9.78
CA ILE A 104 1.35 -5.38 10.89
C ILE A 104 -0.10 -5.57 11.33
N ALA A 105 -0.33 -5.75 12.63
CA ALA A 105 -1.67 -5.86 13.18
C ALA A 105 -2.49 -4.58 12.89
N HIS A 106 -3.80 -4.70 12.67
CA HIS A 106 -4.66 -3.57 12.26
C HIS A 106 -4.52 -2.34 13.18
N GLU A 107 -4.44 -2.52 14.50
CA GLU A 107 -4.27 -1.41 15.46
C GLU A 107 -2.95 -0.66 15.27
N GLU A 108 -1.87 -1.34 14.89
CA GLU A 108 -0.58 -0.71 14.59
C GLU A 108 -0.58 -0.09 13.18
N ALA A 109 -1.32 -0.70 12.23
CA ALA A 109 -1.53 -0.14 10.89
C ALA A 109 -2.35 1.16 10.91
N LYS A 110 -3.21 1.38 11.92
CA LYS A 110 -3.96 2.63 12.10
C LYS A 110 -3.07 3.85 12.29
N GLU A 111 -1.91 3.68 12.96
CA GLU A 111 -0.96 4.77 13.18
C GLU A 111 -0.41 5.34 11.86
N TYR A 112 -0.33 4.49 10.83
CA TYR A 112 0.19 4.86 9.52
C TYR A 112 -0.92 5.20 8.51
N THR A 113 -1.93 4.35 8.38
CA THR A 113 -2.97 4.49 7.35
C THR A 113 -4.05 5.49 7.71
N HIS A 114 -4.22 5.79 9.00
CA HIS A 114 -5.30 6.60 9.54
C HIS A 114 -6.71 6.09 9.19
N VAL A 115 -6.86 4.79 8.87
CA VAL A 115 -8.15 4.15 8.59
C VAL A 115 -8.69 3.50 9.87
N GLU A 116 -9.78 4.03 10.40
CA GLU A 116 -10.44 3.50 11.60
C GLU A 116 -11.45 2.39 11.27
N ARG A 117 -12.23 2.57 10.21
CA ARG A 117 -13.28 1.61 9.83
C ARG A 117 -13.64 1.72 8.35
N VAL A 118 -14.06 0.62 7.74
CA VAL A 118 -14.63 0.60 6.38
C VAL A 118 -16.15 0.36 6.46
N TYR A 119 -16.93 1.05 5.62
CA TYR A 119 -18.38 0.92 5.47
C TYR A 119 -18.74 0.39 4.08
N PRO A 120 -18.75 -0.95 3.88
CA PRO A 120 -18.95 -1.53 2.56
C PRO A 120 -20.29 -1.21 1.90
N ARG A 121 -21.34 -1.01 2.69
CA ARG A 121 -22.69 -0.73 2.14
C ARG A 121 -22.91 0.72 1.75
N GLN A 122 -22.03 1.62 2.20
CA GLN A 122 -22.14 3.05 2.00
C GLN A 122 -20.95 3.60 1.23
N ASP A 123 -20.08 2.72 0.70
CA ASP A 123 -18.92 3.09 -0.11
C ASP A 123 -18.03 4.14 0.56
N ALA A 124 -17.78 3.97 1.86
CA ALA A 124 -17.11 4.97 2.68
C ALA A 124 -16.05 4.37 3.62
N ILE A 125 -15.05 5.18 3.96
CA ILE A 125 -14.02 4.86 4.95
C ILE A 125 -14.02 5.91 6.06
N GLU A 126 -14.06 5.47 7.31
CA GLU A 126 -13.82 6.30 8.49
C GLU A 126 -12.33 6.44 8.73
N ARG A 127 -11.90 7.69 8.89
CA ARG A 127 -10.56 8.00 9.35
C ARG A 127 -10.50 8.07 10.88
N THR A 128 -9.29 8.00 11.43
CA THR A 128 -9.05 8.11 12.89
C THR A 128 -9.50 9.44 13.49
N ASP A 129 -9.68 10.49 12.67
CA ASP A 129 -10.26 11.78 13.06
C ASP A 129 -11.81 11.81 12.97
N ARG A 130 -12.45 10.65 12.80
CA ARG A 130 -13.89 10.46 12.58
C ARG A 130 -14.44 11.03 11.28
N ALA A 131 -13.61 11.55 10.38
CA ALA A 131 -14.08 11.97 9.07
C ALA A 131 -14.46 10.74 8.23
N LEU A 132 -15.59 10.82 7.54
CA LEU A 132 -15.99 9.84 6.54
C LEU A 132 -15.50 10.29 5.17
N VAL A 133 -14.86 9.41 4.42
CA VAL A 133 -14.33 9.69 3.09
C VAL A 133 -14.98 8.73 2.10
N GLY A 134 -15.56 9.30 1.05
CA GLY A 134 -15.97 8.59 -0.16
C GLY A 134 -15.19 9.11 -1.37
N ALA A 135 -15.35 8.47 -2.52
CA ALA A 135 -14.66 8.89 -3.73
C ALA A 135 -15.50 8.73 -5.00
N VAL A 136 -15.11 9.50 -6.01
CA VAL A 136 -15.63 9.43 -7.38
C VAL A 136 -14.45 9.25 -8.32
N GLN A 137 -14.46 8.20 -9.16
CA GLN A 137 -13.49 8.07 -10.24
C GLN A 137 -13.94 8.96 -11.40
N VAL A 138 -12.98 9.64 -12.02
CA VAL A 138 -13.21 10.61 -13.10
C VAL A 138 -12.45 10.15 -14.34
N SER A 139 -13.17 10.02 -15.44
CA SER A 139 -12.60 9.83 -16.78
C SER A 139 -12.66 11.18 -17.51
N PRO A 140 -11.56 11.95 -17.55
CA PRO A 140 -11.57 13.27 -18.17
C PRO A 140 -11.65 13.18 -19.70
N PRO A 141 -12.08 14.26 -20.38
CA PRO A 141 -12.06 14.29 -21.85
C PRO A 141 -10.64 14.17 -22.38
N THR A 142 -10.49 13.53 -23.55
CA THR A 142 -9.20 13.50 -24.24
C THR A 142 -8.85 14.89 -24.77
N MET A 143 -7.70 15.42 -24.36
CA MET A 143 -7.23 16.73 -24.77
C MET A 143 -6.02 16.67 -25.73
N ALA A 144 -5.66 15.47 -26.20
CA ALA A 144 -4.43 15.25 -26.99
C ALA A 144 -4.42 15.97 -28.35
N LEU A 145 -5.60 16.19 -28.93
CA LEU A 145 -5.80 16.87 -30.22
C LEU A 145 -6.72 18.09 -30.11
N ALA A 146 -7.00 18.54 -28.88
CA ALA A 146 -7.90 19.65 -28.63
C ALA A 146 -7.26 20.98 -29.08
N THR A 147 -8.07 21.82 -29.71
CA THR A 147 -7.74 23.20 -30.04
C THR A 147 -7.71 24.09 -28.79
N ASP A 148 -7.12 25.27 -28.90
CA ASP A 148 -7.07 26.24 -27.80
C ASP A 148 -8.48 26.67 -27.32
N GLU A 149 -9.44 26.76 -28.24
CA GLU A 149 -10.83 27.10 -27.92
C GLU A 149 -11.52 25.97 -27.14
N GLU A 150 -11.34 24.71 -27.55
CA GLU A 150 -11.83 23.55 -26.81
C GLU A 150 -11.18 23.46 -25.42
N TRP A 151 -9.88 23.72 -25.32
CA TRP A 151 -9.18 23.81 -24.04
C TRP A 151 -9.78 24.87 -23.11
N ALA A 152 -10.02 26.08 -23.62
CA ALA A 152 -10.63 27.15 -22.86
C ALA A 152 -12.03 26.78 -22.38
N GLN A 153 -12.84 26.18 -23.26
CA GLN A 153 -14.20 25.75 -22.93
C GLN A 153 -14.22 24.69 -21.81
N LYS A 154 -13.34 23.67 -21.86
CA LYS A 154 -13.27 22.66 -20.79
C LYS A 154 -12.75 23.25 -19.48
N ALA A 155 -11.79 24.18 -19.55
CA ALA A 155 -11.27 24.86 -18.36
C ALA A 155 -12.34 25.74 -17.69
N GLU A 156 -13.14 26.47 -18.47
CA GLU A 156 -14.27 27.26 -17.98
C GLU A 156 -15.35 26.36 -17.34
N ALA A 157 -15.72 25.25 -17.99
CA ALA A 157 -16.66 24.30 -17.42
C ALA A 157 -16.17 23.68 -16.10
N PHE A 158 -14.86 23.39 -16.00
CA PHE A 158 -14.27 22.91 -14.75
C PHE A 158 -14.23 24.01 -13.67
N GLN A 159 -13.94 25.24 -14.06
CA GLN A 159 -14.01 26.40 -13.15
C GLN A 159 -15.43 26.60 -12.61
N ASP A 160 -16.45 26.48 -13.47
CA ASP A 160 -17.85 26.58 -13.08
C ASP A 160 -18.23 25.46 -12.10
N PHE A 161 -17.79 24.23 -12.35
CA PHE A 161 -17.94 23.12 -11.40
C PHE A 161 -17.36 23.48 -10.02
N VAL A 162 -16.11 23.94 -9.96
CA VAL A 162 -15.46 24.30 -8.69
C VAL A 162 -16.20 25.45 -8.01
N ASN A 163 -16.63 26.47 -8.76
CA ASN A 163 -17.28 27.65 -8.19
C ASN A 163 -18.72 27.42 -7.71
N THR A 164 -19.44 26.46 -8.31
CA THR A 164 -20.89 26.29 -8.06
C THR A 164 -21.23 25.02 -7.31
N THR A 165 -20.40 23.98 -7.43
CA THR A 165 -20.73 22.64 -6.91
C THR A 165 -19.92 22.32 -5.65
N VAL A 166 -18.68 22.79 -5.57
CA VAL A 166 -17.72 22.48 -4.51
C VAL A 166 -17.85 23.52 -3.38
N GLU A 167 -18.89 23.38 -2.58
CA GLU A 167 -19.11 24.18 -1.36
C GLU A 167 -18.46 23.57 -0.11
N PHE A 168 -17.74 22.46 -0.28
CA PHE A 168 -17.12 21.65 0.76
C PHE A 168 -15.72 21.22 0.34
N PRO A 169 -14.84 20.82 1.29
CA PRO A 169 -13.51 20.35 0.94
C PRO A 169 -13.57 19.11 0.04
N ILE A 170 -12.76 19.11 -1.02
CA ILE A 170 -12.48 17.94 -1.86
C ILE A 170 -10.97 17.81 -2.06
N GLN A 171 -10.50 16.62 -2.40
CA GLN A 171 -9.13 16.39 -2.82
C GLN A 171 -9.12 15.66 -4.15
N ILE A 172 -8.40 16.22 -5.13
CA ILE A 172 -8.15 15.55 -6.41
C ILE A 172 -6.91 14.69 -6.24
N TYR A 173 -7.08 13.39 -6.39
CA TYR A 173 -6.03 12.39 -6.36
C TYR A 173 -5.82 11.84 -7.77
N SER A 174 -4.58 11.61 -8.17
CA SER A 174 -4.29 10.99 -9.46
C SER A 174 -3.19 9.98 -9.28
N THR A 175 -3.45 8.77 -9.74
CA THR A 175 -2.52 7.64 -9.65
C THR A 175 -2.29 7.06 -11.04
N THR A 176 -1.36 6.13 -11.14
CA THR A 176 -1.07 5.40 -12.37
C THR A 176 -1.22 3.91 -12.10
N GLN A 177 -2.01 3.24 -12.91
CA GLN A 177 -2.12 1.78 -12.92
C GLN A 177 -1.23 1.22 -14.03
N ALA A 178 -0.74 -0.01 -13.84
CA ALA A 178 -0.12 -0.72 -14.94
C ALA A 178 -1.15 -0.91 -16.06
N PHE A 179 -0.73 -0.77 -17.31
CA PHE A 179 -1.60 -1.12 -18.42
C PHE A 179 -1.87 -2.64 -18.35
N PRO A 180 -3.15 -3.09 -18.34
CA PRO A 180 -3.51 -4.52 -18.23
C PRO A 180 -3.23 -5.22 -19.57
N ALA A 181 -1.95 -5.38 -19.86
CA ALA A 181 -1.42 -5.96 -21.08
C ALA A 181 -1.97 -7.36 -21.33
N ASP A 182 -1.92 -8.20 -20.29
CA ASP A 182 -2.28 -9.61 -20.38
C ASP A 182 -3.76 -9.80 -20.70
N GLU A 183 -4.66 -8.97 -20.16
CA GLU A 183 -6.08 -9.05 -20.51
C GLU A 183 -6.33 -8.63 -21.96
N TYR A 184 -5.66 -7.57 -22.42
CA TYR A 184 -5.82 -7.06 -23.78
C TYR A 184 -5.28 -8.05 -24.82
N VAL A 185 -4.11 -8.63 -24.56
CA VAL A 185 -3.47 -9.64 -25.41
C VAL A 185 -4.25 -10.95 -25.36
N GLY A 186 -4.68 -11.39 -24.18
CA GLY A 186 -5.46 -12.61 -23.99
C GLY A 186 -6.72 -12.64 -24.85
N ARG A 187 -7.42 -11.50 -25.01
CA ARG A 187 -8.56 -11.43 -25.95
C ARG A 187 -8.19 -11.70 -27.40
N TYR A 188 -6.99 -11.33 -27.84
CA TYR A 188 -6.50 -11.64 -29.19
C TYR A 188 -6.07 -13.10 -29.30
N GLU A 189 -5.44 -13.64 -28.26
CA GLU A 189 -5.09 -15.07 -28.19
C GLU A 189 -6.33 -15.97 -28.23
N ASP A 190 -7.37 -15.63 -27.47
CA ASP A 190 -8.64 -16.36 -27.45
C ASP A 190 -9.26 -16.46 -28.85
N ARG A 191 -9.18 -15.36 -29.62
CA ARG A 191 -9.69 -15.31 -30.99
C ARG A 191 -8.96 -16.24 -31.96
N LEU A 192 -7.72 -16.66 -31.68
CA LEU A 192 -7.04 -17.67 -32.50
C LEU A 192 -7.83 -18.99 -32.56
N SER A 193 -8.70 -19.23 -31.57
CA SER A 193 -9.56 -20.39 -31.53
C SER A 193 -10.86 -20.25 -32.34
N ASP A 194 -11.21 -19.04 -32.77
CA ASP A 194 -12.48 -18.72 -33.44
C ASP A 194 -12.57 -19.34 -34.85
N PRO A 195 -13.77 -19.77 -35.31
CA PRO A 195 -13.95 -20.40 -36.61
C PRO A 195 -13.56 -19.52 -37.80
N ASP A 196 -13.81 -18.21 -37.73
CA ASP A 196 -13.47 -17.25 -38.79
C ASP A 196 -11.95 -17.06 -38.90
N VAL A 197 -11.25 -17.00 -37.77
CA VAL A 197 -9.78 -16.89 -37.71
C VAL A 197 -9.12 -18.17 -38.21
N LYS A 198 -9.57 -19.35 -37.76
CA LYS A 198 -9.06 -20.65 -38.24
C LYS A 198 -9.28 -20.87 -39.73
N SER A 199 -10.33 -20.28 -40.29
CA SER A 199 -10.63 -20.38 -41.73
C SER A 199 -9.81 -19.40 -42.60
N ASN A 200 -9.05 -18.48 -41.98
CA ASN A 200 -8.33 -17.42 -42.67
C ASN A 200 -6.89 -17.27 -42.15
N GLU A 201 -5.95 -17.93 -42.83
CA GLU A 201 -4.52 -17.93 -42.50
C GLU A 201 -3.91 -16.52 -42.39
N LYS A 202 -4.40 -15.54 -43.16
CA LYS A 202 -3.89 -14.16 -43.09
C LYS A 202 -4.33 -13.46 -41.81
N LEU A 203 -5.56 -13.71 -41.37
CA LEU A 203 -6.09 -13.14 -40.13
C LEU A 203 -5.42 -13.78 -38.92
N GLN A 204 -5.22 -15.10 -38.96
CA GLN A 204 -4.46 -15.82 -37.93
C GLN A 204 -3.03 -15.27 -37.82
N ALA A 205 -2.29 -15.16 -38.94
CA ALA A 205 -0.94 -14.63 -38.94
C ALA A 205 -0.86 -13.17 -38.45
N LEU A 206 -1.87 -12.35 -38.74
CA LEU A 206 -1.95 -10.97 -38.24
C LEU A 206 -2.09 -10.93 -36.71
N ILE A 207 -2.96 -11.78 -36.14
CA ILE A 207 -3.20 -11.87 -34.70
C ILE A 207 -1.93 -12.40 -34.01
N GLU A 208 -1.33 -13.48 -34.51
CA GLU A 208 -0.08 -14.04 -33.97
C GLU A 208 1.06 -13.02 -33.99
N HIS A 209 1.23 -12.28 -35.09
CA HIS A 209 2.23 -11.21 -35.16
C HIS A 209 1.95 -10.06 -34.20
N TYR A 210 0.68 -9.71 -33.99
CA TYR A 210 0.31 -8.63 -33.07
C TYR A 210 0.61 -9.02 -31.61
N VAL A 211 0.25 -10.23 -31.20
CA VAL A 211 0.58 -10.79 -29.87
C VAL A 211 2.09 -10.81 -29.66
N ASP A 212 2.83 -11.36 -30.63
CA ASP A 212 4.29 -11.48 -30.55
C ASP A 212 5.02 -10.13 -30.54
N TRP A 213 4.56 -9.15 -31.32
CA TRP A 213 5.09 -7.79 -31.26
C TRP A 213 4.81 -7.14 -29.91
N TYR A 214 3.61 -7.35 -29.35
CA TYR A 214 3.21 -6.79 -28.08
C TYR A 214 4.09 -7.29 -26.93
N ASP A 215 4.29 -8.62 -26.83
CA ASP A 215 5.14 -9.25 -25.81
C ASP A 215 6.57 -8.72 -25.83
N ARG A 216 7.12 -8.49 -27.03
CA ARG A 216 8.50 -8.06 -27.19
C ARG A 216 8.70 -6.57 -26.98
N GLU A 217 7.80 -5.74 -27.51
CA GLU A 217 7.99 -4.28 -27.53
C GLU A 217 7.19 -3.52 -26.48
N LEU A 218 5.94 -3.90 -26.20
CA LEU A 218 5.10 -3.11 -25.29
C LEU A 218 5.41 -3.42 -23.82
N ALA A 219 5.72 -4.67 -23.49
CA ALA A 219 6.16 -5.05 -22.15
C ALA A 219 7.42 -4.27 -21.71
N GLN A 220 8.30 -3.92 -22.65
CA GLN A 220 9.50 -3.12 -22.36
C GLN A 220 9.20 -1.64 -22.10
N ARG A 221 8.09 -1.12 -22.62
CA ARG A 221 7.75 0.32 -22.54
C ARG A 221 7.04 0.71 -21.24
N GLN A 222 6.66 -0.26 -20.39
CA GLN A 222 5.96 -0.04 -19.11
C GLN A 222 4.87 1.04 -19.22
N MET A 223 3.92 0.82 -20.14
CA MET A 223 2.83 1.76 -20.31
C MET A 223 1.98 1.79 -19.04
N THR A 224 1.68 3.00 -18.57
CA THR A 224 0.79 3.22 -17.43
C THR A 224 -0.44 3.98 -17.88
N ILE A 225 -1.58 3.64 -17.29
CA ILE A 225 -2.82 4.39 -17.45
C ILE A 225 -2.95 5.31 -16.23
N ARG A 226 -3.30 6.57 -16.46
CA ARG A 226 -3.51 7.52 -15.38
C ARG A 226 -4.97 7.52 -14.97
N ASP A 227 -5.22 7.23 -13.70
CA ASP A 227 -6.54 7.35 -13.08
C ASP A 227 -6.66 8.62 -12.26
N HIS A 228 -7.88 9.15 -12.23
CA HIS A 228 -8.21 10.35 -11.49
C HIS A 228 -9.38 10.07 -10.55
N TYR A 229 -9.23 10.51 -9.30
CA TYR A 229 -10.20 10.32 -8.24
C TYR A 229 -10.46 11.65 -7.55
N VAL A 230 -11.70 11.91 -7.16
CA VAL A 230 -12.08 13.02 -6.28
C VAL A 230 -12.50 12.44 -4.94
N LEU A 231 -11.68 12.67 -3.93
CA LEU A 231 -11.93 12.26 -2.55
C LEU A 231 -12.78 13.33 -1.85
N ILE A 232 -13.83 12.88 -1.17
CA ILE A 232 -14.87 13.72 -0.59
C ILE A 232 -14.96 13.41 0.91
N PRO A 233 -14.33 14.22 1.77
CA PRO A 233 -14.47 14.08 3.21
C PRO A 233 -15.76 14.74 3.73
N VAL A 234 -16.33 14.15 4.78
CA VAL A 234 -17.36 14.74 5.64
C VAL A 234 -16.88 14.64 7.08
N ARG A 235 -16.80 15.79 7.76
CA ARG A 235 -16.38 15.85 9.17
C ARG A 235 -17.59 15.92 10.11
N PRO A 236 -17.48 15.41 11.35
CA PRO A 236 -18.57 15.48 12.32
C PRO A 236 -19.07 16.91 12.58
N GLU A 237 -18.17 17.88 12.55
CA GLU A 237 -18.46 19.31 12.80
C GLU A 237 -19.43 19.90 11.76
N GLU A 238 -19.32 19.46 10.51
CA GLU A 238 -20.05 20.01 9.36
C GLU A 238 -21.54 19.67 9.46
N VAL A 239 -21.84 18.43 9.86
CA VAL A 239 -23.23 17.94 10.00
C VAL A 239 -23.89 18.47 11.28
N ARG A 240 -23.11 18.67 12.35
CA ARG A 240 -23.61 19.32 13.59
C ARG A 240 -24.04 20.76 13.31
N TYR A 241 -23.31 21.51 12.50
CA TYR A 241 -23.63 22.90 12.18
C TYR A 241 -24.96 23.04 11.43
N GLU A 242 -25.22 22.19 10.45
CA GLU A 242 -26.50 22.20 9.71
C GLU A 242 -27.69 21.89 10.62
N ARG A 243 -27.59 20.85 11.46
CA ARG A 243 -28.66 20.49 12.41
C ARG A 243 -28.86 21.57 13.47
N ALA A 244 -27.78 22.16 13.99
CA ALA A 244 -27.87 23.27 14.94
C ALA A 244 -28.56 24.48 14.30
N SER A 245 -28.26 24.82 13.05
CA SER A 245 -28.93 25.90 12.31
C SER A 245 -30.43 25.66 12.13
N LEU A 246 -30.84 24.40 11.86
CA LEU A 246 -32.26 24.03 11.77
C LEU A 246 -32.97 24.09 13.12
N LEU A 247 -32.32 23.61 14.19
CA LEU A 247 -32.84 23.69 15.56
C LEU A 247 -32.92 25.13 16.05
N GLU A 248 -31.97 25.99 15.69
CA GLU A 248 -31.96 27.42 16.00
C GLU A 248 -33.10 28.17 15.28
N LYS A 249 -33.45 27.77 14.05
CA LYS A 249 -34.64 28.26 13.36
C LYS A 249 -35.95 27.85 14.07
N LEU A 250 -36.00 26.66 14.66
CA LEU A 250 -37.14 26.16 15.45
C LEU A 250 -37.21 26.79 16.85
N ALA A 251 -36.08 27.12 17.46
CA ALA A 251 -35.97 27.74 18.78
C ALA A 251 -36.48 29.21 18.83
N ARG A 252 -36.80 29.83 17.68
CA ARG A 252 -37.50 31.13 17.61
C ARG A 252 -38.96 31.08 18.09
N ILE A 253 -39.48 29.91 18.44
CA ILE A 253 -40.79 29.76 19.07
C ILE A 253 -40.66 30.02 20.58
N PRO A 254 -41.26 31.10 21.12
CA PRO A 254 -40.90 31.71 22.41
C PRO A 254 -41.20 30.87 23.66
N VAL A 255 -41.80 29.68 23.54
CA VAL A 255 -42.19 28.84 24.67
C VAL A 255 -41.35 27.55 24.79
N LEU A 256 -40.59 27.17 23.77
CA LEU A 256 -39.83 25.91 23.72
C LEU A 256 -38.30 26.05 23.89
N GLY A 257 -37.77 27.29 23.89
CA GLY A 257 -36.34 27.55 23.76
C GLY A 257 -35.44 27.18 24.95
N ILE A 258 -35.98 27.08 26.18
CA ILE A 258 -35.16 26.92 27.40
C ILE A 258 -34.84 25.46 27.73
N LEU A 259 -35.63 24.49 27.23
CA LEU A 259 -35.47 23.07 27.57
C LEU A 259 -34.63 22.26 26.56
N ILE A 260 -34.36 22.80 25.37
CA ILE A 260 -33.75 22.04 24.25
C ILE A 260 -32.22 22.11 24.25
N GLN A 261 -31.60 23.15 24.82
CA GLN A 261 -30.16 23.38 24.66
C GLN A 261 -29.23 22.51 25.53
N ILE A 262 -29.76 21.79 26.53
CA ILE A 262 -28.92 21.07 27.52
C ILE A 262 -28.93 19.54 27.31
N VAL A 263 -29.84 18.98 26.51
CA VAL A 263 -30.10 17.52 26.47
C VAL A 263 -29.70 16.81 25.16
N THR A 264 -29.48 17.52 24.05
CA THR A 264 -29.39 16.86 22.72
C THR A 264 -28.01 16.98 22.07
N ALA A 265 -27.02 16.30 22.61
CA ALA A 265 -25.98 15.73 21.76
C ALA A 265 -26.59 14.46 21.14
N PRO A 266 -26.83 14.38 19.82
CA PRO A 266 -27.38 13.17 19.23
C PRO A 266 -26.46 11.98 19.53
N PRO A 267 -27.01 10.77 19.72
CA PRO A 267 -26.22 9.55 19.83
C PRO A 267 -25.20 9.47 18.68
N GLU A 268 -24.00 8.95 18.94
CA GLU A 268 -22.93 8.87 17.93
C GLU A 268 -23.36 8.11 16.66
N GLU A 269 -24.32 7.19 16.79
CA GLU A 269 -24.91 6.48 15.66
C GLU A 269 -25.76 7.38 14.76
N GLU A 270 -26.54 8.30 15.33
CA GLU A 270 -27.35 9.25 14.56
C GLU A 270 -26.49 10.29 13.85
N GLU A 271 -25.41 10.75 14.50
CA GLU A 271 -24.42 11.63 13.87
C GLU A 271 -23.76 10.94 12.69
N ARG A 272 -23.31 9.69 12.88
CA ARG A 272 -22.68 8.90 11.82
C ARG A 272 -23.62 8.63 10.66
N ALA A 273 -24.88 8.27 10.94
CA ALA A 273 -25.88 8.08 9.90
C ALA A 273 -26.08 9.35 9.07
N ALA A 274 -26.12 10.52 9.72
CA ALA A 274 -26.23 11.80 9.07
C ALA A 274 -24.99 12.14 8.21
N MET A 275 -23.79 11.82 8.70
CA MET A 275 -22.55 11.98 7.94
C MET A 275 -22.50 11.08 6.71
N LEU A 276 -23.00 9.84 6.80
CA LEU A 276 -23.08 8.94 5.64
C LEU A 276 -24.08 9.45 4.60
N GLU A 277 -25.22 9.98 5.05
CA GLU A 277 -26.20 10.61 4.17
C GLU A 277 -25.62 11.84 3.45
N GLU A 278 -24.98 12.74 4.20
CA GLU A 278 -24.31 13.92 3.65
C GLU A 278 -23.19 13.54 2.66
N LEU A 279 -22.41 12.50 2.98
CA LEU A 279 -21.35 12.02 2.08
C LEU A 279 -21.93 11.55 0.74
N ASP A 280 -23.01 10.78 0.78
CA ASP A 280 -23.68 10.28 -0.42
C ASP A 280 -24.31 11.44 -1.24
N GLU A 281 -24.85 12.46 -0.58
CA GLU A 281 -25.30 13.69 -1.24
C GLU A 281 -24.16 14.46 -1.92
N ARG A 282 -23.05 14.69 -1.22
CA ARG A 282 -21.87 15.36 -1.77
C ARG A 282 -21.27 14.59 -2.94
N ARG A 283 -21.17 13.26 -2.82
CA ARG A 283 -20.71 12.39 -3.91
C ARG A 283 -21.56 12.54 -5.15
N ARG A 284 -22.89 12.44 -5.02
CA ARG A 284 -23.83 12.65 -6.12
C ARG A 284 -23.74 14.06 -6.71
N ARG A 285 -23.51 15.07 -5.88
CA ARG A 285 -23.35 16.47 -6.31
C ARG A 285 -22.08 16.62 -7.16
N VAL A 286 -20.96 16.06 -6.71
CA VAL A 286 -19.69 16.01 -7.45
C VAL A 286 -19.84 15.25 -8.77
N GLU A 287 -20.43 14.05 -8.76
CA GLU A 287 -20.66 13.24 -9.97
C GLU A 287 -21.43 14.02 -11.04
N ARG A 288 -22.54 14.66 -10.65
CA ARG A 288 -23.37 15.45 -11.57
C ARG A 288 -22.63 16.69 -12.08
N GLY A 289 -21.92 17.40 -11.20
CA GLY A 289 -21.17 18.59 -11.57
C GLY A 289 -20.08 18.29 -12.59
N LEU A 290 -19.32 17.21 -12.38
CA LEU A 290 -18.27 16.78 -13.29
C LEU A 290 -18.79 16.22 -14.62
N ARG A 291 -19.89 15.45 -14.61
CA ARG A 291 -20.56 14.99 -15.86
C ARG A 291 -21.15 16.13 -16.69
N GLY A 292 -21.31 17.33 -16.11
CA GLY A 292 -21.69 18.53 -16.84
C GLY A 292 -20.61 19.01 -17.81
N ILE A 293 -19.34 18.62 -17.58
CA ILE A 293 -18.24 18.92 -18.49
C ILE A 293 -18.31 17.94 -19.67
N GLU A 294 -18.49 18.47 -20.87
CA GLU A 294 -18.63 17.63 -22.06
C GLU A 294 -17.40 16.70 -22.25
N GLY A 295 -17.66 15.41 -22.42
CA GLY A 295 -16.64 14.37 -22.58
C GLY A 295 -16.02 13.88 -21.26
N CYS A 296 -16.50 14.37 -20.12
CA CYS A 296 -16.13 13.88 -18.79
C CYS A 296 -17.15 12.83 -18.33
N ASP A 297 -16.67 11.68 -17.87
CA ASP A 297 -17.50 10.66 -17.22
C ASP A 297 -17.07 10.44 -15.78
N THR A 298 -18.01 9.99 -14.95
CA THR A 298 -17.77 9.71 -13.54
C THR A 298 -18.41 8.42 -13.07
N ARG A 299 -17.74 7.73 -12.16
CA ARG A 299 -18.24 6.49 -11.54
C ARG A 299 -18.07 6.55 -10.02
N PRO A 300 -19.05 6.05 -9.23
CA PRO A 300 -18.84 5.78 -7.82
C PRO A 300 -17.62 4.88 -7.61
N VAL A 301 -16.83 5.19 -6.58
CA VAL A 301 -15.81 4.27 -6.07
C VAL A 301 -16.42 3.53 -4.89
N ASP A 302 -16.45 2.20 -4.96
CA ASP A 302 -16.94 1.40 -3.84
C ASP A 302 -15.92 1.34 -2.70
N ALA A 303 -16.36 0.84 -1.54
CA ALA A 303 -15.48 0.76 -0.36
C ALA A 303 -14.23 -0.11 -0.58
N ALA A 304 -14.32 -1.14 -1.43
CA ALA A 304 -13.21 -2.05 -1.66
C ALA A 304 -12.15 -1.44 -2.57
N GLU A 305 -12.58 -0.81 -3.67
CA GLU A 305 -11.73 -0.02 -4.53
C GLU A 305 -11.08 1.13 -3.76
N LEU A 306 -11.84 1.83 -2.91
CA LEU A 306 -11.29 2.90 -2.07
C LEU A 306 -10.25 2.39 -1.07
N THR A 307 -10.48 1.22 -0.47
CA THR A 307 -9.51 0.59 0.43
C THR A 307 -8.26 0.18 -0.33
N ARG A 308 -8.41 -0.35 -1.54
CA ARG A 308 -7.29 -0.69 -2.43
C ARG A 308 -6.44 0.53 -2.75
N LEU A 309 -7.07 1.66 -3.12
CA LEU A 309 -6.33 2.90 -3.41
C LEU A 309 -5.49 3.37 -2.23
N ILE A 310 -6.00 3.24 -1.00
CA ILE A 310 -5.24 3.57 0.22
C ILE A 310 -4.08 2.57 0.41
N ALA A 311 -4.34 1.28 0.24
CA ALA A 311 -3.33 0.24 0.38
C ALA A 311 -2.19 0.42 -0.64
N GLU A 312 -2.51 0.66 -1.91
CA GLU A 312 -1.53 0.91 -2.98
C GLU A 312 -0.73 2.19 -2.74
N TYR A 313 -1.38 3.25 -2.23
CA TYR A 313 -0.69 4.49 -1.87
C TYR A 313 0.39 4.26 -0.79
N TRP A 314 0.12 3.42 0.21
CA TRP A 314 1.04 3.16 1.31
C TRP A 314 2.10 2.10 1.00
N THR A 315 1.73 1.07 0.23
CA THR A 315 2.65 -0.01 -0.16
C THR A 315 3.55 0.39 -1.32
N GLY A 316 3.09 1.29 -2.19
CA GLY A 316 3.78 1.66 -3.43
C GLY A 316 3.78 0.53 -4.49
N THR A 317 3.01 -0.53 -4.26
CA THR A 317 2.82 -1.65 -5.19
C THR A 317 1.36 -1.79 -5.53
N GLU A 318 1.07 -2.19 -6.77
CA GLU A 318 -0.30 -2.50 -7.22
C GLU A 318 -0.79 -3.77 -6.52
N ILE A 319 -2.03 -3.75 -6.04
CA ILE A 319 -2.61 -4.88 -5.28
C ILE A 319 -3.84 -5.38 -6.02
N GLU A 320 -3.72 -6.55 -6.65
CA GLU A 320 -4.86 -7.30 -7.14
C GLU A 320 -5.58 -7.97 -5.96
N TYR A 321 -6.66 -7.33 -5.50
CA TYR A 321 -7.60 -7.98 -4.60
C TYR A 321 -8.57 -8.85 -5.43
N GLY A 322 -8.81 -10.08 -4.95
CA GLY A 322 -9.87 -10.96 -5.46
C GLY A 322 -11.26 -10.45 -5.10
N ASP A 323 -12.21 -11.34 -4.76
CA ASP A 323 -13.58 -10.95 -4.37
C ASP A 323 -13.59 -9.89 -3.25
N PRO A 324 -14.01 -8.64 -3.54
CA PRO A 324 -13.85 -7.50 -2.63
C PRO A 324 -14.59 -7.66 -1.30
N GLU A 325 -15.70 -8.41 -1.24
CA GLU A 325 -16.43 -8.64 0.00
C GLU A 325 -15.71 -9.62 0.97
N GLN A 326 -14.93 -10.56 0.42
CA GLN A 326 -14.13 -11.49 1.23
C GLN A 326 -12.84 -10.83 1.72
N VAL A 327 -12.23 -10.02 0.86
CA VAL A 327 -10.96 -9.32 1.14
C VAL A 327 -11.10 -8.36 2.31
N LEU A 328 -12.13 -7.50 2.32
CA LEU A 328 -12.33 -6.52 3.39
C LEU A 328 -12.52 -7.14 4.78
N ARG A 329 -12.88 -8.43 4.86
CA ARG A 329 -13.07 -9.17 6.13
C ARG A 329 -11.86 -9.96 6.58
N THR A 330 -10.94 -10.29 5.66
CA THR A 330 -9.91 -11.31 5.90
C THR A 330 -8.49 -10.86 5.58
N SER A 331 -8.32 -9.79 4.81
CA SER A 331 -7.01 -9.35 4.34
C SER A 331 -6.51 -8.13 5.11
N PRO A 332 -5.25 -8.12 5.59
CA PRO A 332 -4.63 -6.93 6.15
C PRO A 332 -4.48 -5.85 5.07
N VAL A 333 -4.78 -4.59 5.42
CA VAL A 333 -4.73 -3.44 4.50
C VAL A 333 -3.30 -3.11 4.06
N ILE A 334 -2.29 -3.53 4.82
CA ILE A 334 -0.89 -3.35 4.50
C ILE A 334 -0.25 -4.72 4.43
N ASN A 335 0.29 -5.08 3.28
CA ASN A 335 1.18 -6.21 3.12
C ASN A 335 2.49 -5.67 2.53
N LYS A 336 3.63 -5.98 3.15
CA LYS A 336 4.92 -5.50 2.66
C LYS A 336 5.58 -6.59 1.82
N SER A 337 5.88 -6.29 0.55
CA SER A 337 6.61 -7.19 -0.34
C SER A 337 8.03 -7.47 0.14
#